data_AF-A0A6C0HJE5-F1
#
_entry.id   AF-A0A6C0HJE5-F1
#
_cell.length_a   1.000
_cell.length_b   1.000
_cell.length_c   1.000
_cell.angle_alpha   90.00
_cell.angle_beta   90.00
_cell.angle_gamma   90.00
#
_symmetry.space_group_name_H-M   'P 1'
#
loop_
_entity.id
_entity.type
_entity.pdbx_description
1 polymer ?
#
loop_
_entity_poly.entity_id
_entity_poly.type
_entity_poly.pdbx_seq_one_letter_code
_entity_poly.pdbx_strand_id
1 'polypeptide(L)'
;MSPHKNKLILQMATALNHHHFMDKTDFVFINNIGDPLNESEFKSIHPKFIVENYSLQMDLFENCTIRQMHAFCKIHPEYKVLYMHTKGVTYETSHPFFAGIQSWIKYFMFCLVENADICTDYLDIYDVVGTNYQKDSENPHHYSGNFWWANASYLNTLDVSRLRDKYDAEFWILQNPKALWYNIYKLEHMYQVDYPKSNYEERVNLRFRENILYCKFGTSGIGLCNQLYSLVNTMVIGSVLKGNTLIIVDDFMGDLNSNQYHDASTILDFPRINKAMKEYGVTILSKQAVQIESIQIHYGQCHANLVDITPQIMERFYTKNRLCIPKGTSLNEILGYDPCENVRKQIYFTYIINGFIFHETRDEVRLFLHEDMEIDFINWEKKPWLSPTSITDCKGRTESFNLFLSNVCFSPIYEKYANLFVSSKNRGGSKINVIHLRLEEDAIPFWSSINGISCESYEDAIVKQYINSIQAHIDPHDSLSVILSMNTENRVTKWMTENKYEFVQMDKTMITGREVNAIVDLLISKKCNNVFIGNINPYNYHGSTFSYAILNALRYTSVKKICIDNDDIYHPPYILKEEI
;
A
#
# COMPACT_ATOMS: atom_id res chain seq x y z
N MET A 1 16.83 29.07 31.79
CA MET A 1 15.91 28.34 30.89
C MET A 1 15.05 29.36 30.16
N SER A 2 14.75 29.17 28.87
CA SER A 2 13.97 30.15 28.09
C SER A 2 12.54 30.27 28.65
N PRO A 3 12.07 31.47 29.04
CA PRO A 3 10.69 31.73 29.49
C PRO A 3 9.59 31.30 28.50
N HIS A 4 9.97 30.88 27.28
CA HIS A 4 9.05 30.55 26.22
C HIS A 4 8.54 29.09 26.22
N LYS A 5 9.16 28.14 26.95
CA LYS A 5 8.72 26.72 26.92
C LYS A 5 7.26 26.54 27.32
N ASN A 6 6.87 27.05 28.49
CA ASN A 6 5.49 26.94 28.99
C ASN A 6 4.53 27.63 28.01
N LYS A 7 4.93 28.77 27.45
CA LYS A 7 4.17 29.49 26.44
C LYS A 7 3.96 28.65 25.17
N LEU A 8 4.98 27.96 24.68
CA LEU A 8 4.89 27.14 23.46
C LEU A 8 3.92 25.96 23.64
N ILE A 9 4.03 25.20 24.73
CA ILE A 9 3.12 24.07 24.98
C ILE A 9 1.68 24.53 25.26
N LEU A 10 1.48 25.66 25.96
CA LEU A 10 0.15 26.26 26.12
C LEU A 10 -0.43 26.72 24.77
N GLN A 11 0.40 27.28 23.90
CA GLN A 11 -0.02 27.67 22.55
C GLN A 11 -0.48 26.44 21.74
N MET A 12 0.28 25.34 21.78
CA MET A 12 -0.11 24.09 21.14
C MET A 12 -1.41 23.53 21.74
N ALA A 13 -1.53 23.47 23.07
CA ALA A 13 -2.73 22.99 23.75
C ALA A 13 -3.98 23.83 23.41
N THR A 14 -3.83 25.15 23.36
CA THR A 14 -4.91 26.07 22.96
C THR A 14 -5.30 25.85 21.51
N ALA A 15 -4.33 25.66 20.62
CA ALA A 15 -4.58 25.39 19.21
C ALA A 15 -5.34 24.07 19.01
N LEU A 16 -4.97 23.00 19.73
CA LEU A 16 -5.70 21.73 19.70
C LEU A 16 -7.17 21.94 20.07
N ASN A 17 -7.44 22.67 21.16
CA ASN A 17 -8.82 22.96 21.58
C ASN A 17 -9.59 23.82 20.55
N HIS A 18 -8.95 24.85 20.01
CA HIS A 18 -9.56 25.74 19.03
C HIS A 18 -9.92 25.03 17.71
N HIS A 19 -9.12 24.05 17.28
CA HIS A 19 -9.39 23.27 16.06
C HIS A 19 -10.37 22.10 16.29
N HIS A 20 -11.11 22.10 17.39
CA HIS A 20 -12.04 21.01 17.76
C HIS A 20 -11.38 19.62 17.81
N PHE A 21 -10.06 19.59 17.99
CA PHE A 21 -9.30 18.34 18.05
C PHE A 21 -9.66 17.53 19.30
N MET A 22 -9.97 18.23 20.39
CA MET A 22 -10.35 17.62 21.66
C MET A 22 -11.69 16.87 21.56
N ASP A 23 -12.54 17.20 20.60
CA ASP A 23 -13.79 16.49 20.33
C ASP A 23 -13.53 15.11 19.68
N LYS A 24 -12.39 14.96 19.02
CA LYS A 24 -12.00 13.80 18.21
C LYS A 24 -11.01 12.86 18.91
N THR A 25 -10.59 13.19 20.12
CA THR A 25 -9.56 12.44 20.86
C THR A 25 -10.07 11.98 22.21
N ASP A 26 -9.59 10.84 22.69
CA ASP A 26 -9.94 10.34 24.02
C ASP A 26 -9.28 11.18 25.12
N PHE A 27 -7.98 11.45 24.97
CA PHE A 27 -7.18 12.28 25.86
C PHE A 27 -5.96 12.85 25.15
N VAL A 28 -5.34 13.87 25.74
CA VAL A 28 -4.01 14.36 25.35
C VAL A 28 -3.09 14.24 26.55
N PHE A 29 -2.07 13.39 26.42
CA PHE A 29 -1.08 13.14 27.45
C PHE A 29 0.18 13.98 27.22
N ILE A 30 0.53 14.83 28.18
CA ILE A 30 1.69 15.71 28.14
C ILE A 30 2.75 15.14 29.09
N ASN A 31 3.76 14.49 28.53
CA ASN A 31 4.93 14.04 29.26
C ASN A 31 5.97 15.17 29.36
N ASN A 32 6.04 15.84 30.50
CA ASN A 32 6.91 16.99 30.71
C ASN A 32 8.25 16.60 31.35
N ILE A 33 9.36 17.06 30.74
CA ILE A 33 10.70 17.04 31.34
C ILE A 33 11.23 18.45 31.58
N GLY A 34 11.90 18.70 32.71
CA GLY A 34 12.35 20.01 33.17
C GLY A 34 11.38 20.63 34.18
N ASP A 35 11.32 21.96 34.25
CA ASP A 35 10.49 22.66 35.23
C ASP A 35 9.02 22.19 35.19
N PRO A 36 8.38 21.95 36.36
CA PRO A 36 7.01 21.46 36.42
C PRO A 36 6.01 22.39 35.75
N LEU A 37 5.11 21.81 34.96
CA LEU A 37 3.93 22.46 34.41
C LEU A 37 2.78 22.46 35.43
N ASN A 38 1.99 23.53 35.41
CA ASN A 38 0.79 23.62 36.23
C ASN A 38 -0.40 22.92 35.55
N GLU A 39 -0.77 21.73 36.04
CA GLU A 39 -1.84 20.92 35.48
C GLU A 39 -3.19 21.67 35.39
N SER A 40 -3.49 22.57 36.35
CA SER A 40 -4.75 23.30 36.35
C SER A 40 -4.91 24.21 35.14
N GLU A 41 -3.81 24.74 34.59
CA GLU A 41 -3.84 25.59 33.39
C GLU A 41 -4.31 24.78 32.17
N PHE A 42 -3.83 23.56 32.00
CA PHE A 42 -4.24 22.69 30.89
C PHE A 42 -5.66 22.16 31.06
N LYS A 43 -6.03 21.78 32.29
CA LYS A 43 -7.42 21.39 32.61
C LYS A 43 -8.42 22.53 32.38
N SER A 44 -7.99 23.79 32.53
CA SER A 44 -8.83 24.95 32.22
C SER A 44 -9.06 25.14 30.71
N ILE A 45 -8.12 24.67 29.86
CA ILE A 45 -8.29 24.63 28.40
C ILE A 45 -9.27 23.51 28.04
N HIS A 46 -9.02 22.29 28.52
CA HIS A 46 -9.91 21.15 28.31
C HIS A 46 -9.67 20.04 29.35
N PRO A 47 -10.70 19.37 29.90
CA PRO A 47 -10.54 18.34 30.92
C PRO A 47 -9.82 17.07 30.44
N LYS A 48 -9.71 16.86 29.13
CA LYS A 48 -9.01 15.72 28.50
C LYS A 48 -7.48 15.86 28.49
N PHE A 49 -6.92 17.00 28.92
CA PHE A 49 -5.47 17.12 29.09
C PHE A 49 -5.03 16.42 30.39
N ILE A 50 -4.02 15.57 30.27
CA ILE A 50 -3.36 14.88 31.37
C ILE A 50 -1.91 15.33 31.35
N VAL A 51 -1.43 15.89 32.46
CA VAL A 51 -0.05 16.41 32.57
C VAL A 51 0.72 15.54 33.53
N GLU A 52 1.83 14.97 33.06
CA GLU A 52 2.80 14.27 33.90
C GLU A 52 4.11 15.05 33.94
N ASN A 53 4.47 15.54 35.13
CA ASN A 53 5.78 16.15 35.38
C ASN A 53 6.82 15.05 35.65
N TYR A 54 7.24 14.37 34.60
CA TYR A 54 7.96 13.10 34.64
C TYR A 54 9.37 13.19 35.24
N SER A 55 10.16 14.19 34.84
CA SER A 55 11.55 14.31 35.31
C SER A 55 12.08 15.73 35.19
N LEU A 56 13.06 16.10 36.02
CA LEU A 56 13.81 17.35 35.87
C LEU A 56 15.03 17.20 34.93
N GLN A 57 15.37 15.96 34.54
CA GLN A 57 16.53 15.64 33.70
C GLN A 57 16.23 15.94 32.22
N MET A 58 16.83 17.01 31.69
CA MET A 58 16.59 17.47 30.32
C MET A 58 17.30 16.65 29.24
N ASP A 59 18.31 15.86 29.61
CA ASP A 59 19.05 14.94 28.74
C ASP A 59 18.27 13.64 28.43
N LEU A 60 17.07 13.47 29.00
CA LEU A 60 16.14 12.41 28.60
C LEU A 60 15.47 12.69 27.26
N PHE A 61 15.43 13.95 26.83
CA PHE A 61 14.83 14.39 25.57
C PHE A 61 13.42 13.80 25.34
N GLU A 62 13.07 13.56 24.07
CA GLU A 62 11.83 12.90 23.64
C GLU A 62 11.80 11.39 23.96
N ASN A 63 12.95 10.79 24.26
CA ASN A 63 13.10 9.34 24.38
C ASN A 63 12.23 8.75 25.50
N CYS A 64 12.08 9.48 26.62
CA CYS A 64 11.22 9.03 27.71
C CYS A 64 9.74 9.00 27.31
N THR A 65 9.27 9.97 26.53
CA THR A 65 7.90 10.00 25.99
C THR A 65 7.65 8.84 25.06
N ILE A 66 8.57 8.57 24.13
CA ILE A 66 8.44 7.45 23.19
C ILE A 66 8.41 6.11 23.94
N ARG A 67 9.25 5.92 24.96
CA ARG A 67 9.25 4.69 25.78
C ARG A 67 7.93 4.46 26.51
N GLN A 68 7.35 5.52 27.09
CA GLN A 68 6.06 5.45 27.78
C GLN A 68 4.92 5.17 26.79
N MET A 69 4.87 5.90 25.68
CA MET A 69 3.89 5.69 24.61
C MET A 69 3.97 4.26 24.05
N HIS A 70 5.18 3.75 23.78
CA HIS A 70 5.36 2.37 23.33
C HIS A 70 4.86 1.35 24.36
N ALA A 71 5.08 1.58 25.67
CA ALA A 71 4.53 0.73 26.72
C ALA A 71 2.99 0.79 26.76
N PHE A 72 2.40 1.98 26.59
CA PHE A 72 0.95 2.17 26.45
C PHE A 72 0.40 1.38 25.26
N CYS A 73 1.00 1.51 24.07
CA CYS A 73 0.57 0.84 22.84
C CYS A 73 0.67 -0.70 22.91
N LYS A 74 1.53 -1.24 23.79
CA LYS A 74 1.59 -2.69 24.06
C LYS A 74 0.37 -3.20 24.81
N ILE A 75 -0.21 -2.37 25.67
CA ILE A 75 -1.40 -2.69 26.47
C ILE A 75 -2.66 -2.34 25.69
N HIS A 76 -2.60 -1.31 24.84
CA HIS A 76 -3.73 -0.70 24.12
C HIS A 76 -3.47 -0.66 22.59
N PRO A 77 -3.41 -1.82 21.90
CA PRO A 77 -3.09 -1.88 20.46
C PRO A 77 -4.17 -1.29 19.54
N GLU A 78 -5.37 -1.03 20.06
CA GLU A 78 -6.54 -0.50 19.34
C GLU A 78 -6.48 1.01 19.06
N TYR A 79 -5.59 1.74 19.73
CA TYR A 79 -5.51 3.20 19.62
C TYR A 79 -4.85 3.66 18.32
N LYS A 80 -5.26 4.84 17.84
CA LYS A 80 -4.51 5.66 16.88
C LYS A 80 -3.85 6.80 17.65
N VAL A 81 -2.56 7.02 17.43
CA VAL A 81 -1.73 7.93 18.24
C VAL A 81 -1.17 9.04 17.38
N LEU A 82 -1.42 10.29 17.79
CA LEU A 82 -0.72 11.47 17.27
C LEU A 82 0.46 11.79 18.20
N TYR A 83 1.68 11.70 17.67
CA TYR A 83 2.89 12.13 18.36
C TYR A 83 3.29 13.54 17.93
N MET A 84 3.57 14.39 18.92
CA MET A 84 4.06 15.76 18.76
C MET A 84 5.02 16.09 19.90
N HIS A 85 5.92 17.03 19.67
CA HIS A 85 6.84 17.54 20.70
C HIS A 85 7.00 19.06 20.61
N THR A 86 7.64 19.66 21.62
CA THR A 86 7.90 21.10 21.67
C THR A 86 9.09 21.48 20.77
N LYS A 87 8.95 21.27 19.46
CA LYS A 87 9.99 21.57 18.49
C LYS A 87 10.43 23.03 18.61
N GLY A 88 11.73 23.26 18.60
CA GLY A 88 12.30 24.61 18.70
C GLY A 88 12.42 25.17 20.11
N VAL A 89 12.02 24.44 21.16
CA VAL A 89 12.07 24.91 22.56
C VAL A 89 13.48 25.34 23.01
N THR A 90 14.52 24.81 22.39
CA THR A 90 15.93 25.14 22.68
C THR A 90 16.40 26.44 22.04
N TYR A 91 15.63 27.04 21.13
CA TYR A 91 15.99 28.28 20.45
C TYR A 91 15.44 29.50 21.19
N GLU A 92 16.25 30.55 21.28
CA GLU A 92 15.78 31.86 21.72
C GLU A 92 14.89 32.50 20.66
N THR A 93 13.95 33.35 21.07
CA THR A 93 13.01 34.01 20.15
C THR A 93 13.69 35.01 19.21
N SER A 94 14.91 35.44 19.54
CA SER A 94 15.78 36.28 18.71
C SER A 94 16.58 35.49 17.67
N HIS A 95 16.59 34.15 17.75
CA HIS A 95 17.37 33.31 16.86
C HIS A 95 16.83 33.41 15.42
N PRO A 96 17.68 33.51 14.37
CA PRO A 96 17.24 33.69 12.99
C PRO A 96 16.29 32.59 12.49
N PHE A 97 16.46 31.36 12.98
CA PHE A 97 15.58 30.24 12.61
C PHE A 97 14.24 30.19 13.36
N PHE A 98 14.03 31.03 14.37
CA PHE A 98 12.85 30.94 15.22
C PHE A 98 11.56 31.12 14.40
N ALA A 99 11.53 32.09 13.48
CA ALA A 99 10.37 32.31 12.61
C ALA A 99 10.05 31.09 11.73
N GLY A 100 11.07 30.52 11.07
CA GLY A 100 10.93 29.31 10.26
C GLY A 100 10.41 28.11 11.08
N ILE A 101 10.95 27.91 12.30
CA ILE A 101 10.48 26.83 13.19
C ILE A 101 9.01 27.04 13.59
N GLN A 102 8.58 28.27 13.86
CA GLN A 102 7.17 28.56 14.17
C GLN A 102 6.26 28.29 12.98
N SER A 103 6.69 28.65 11.77
CA SER A 103 6.00 28.27 10.53
C SER A 103 5.92 26.74 10.38
N TRP A 104 6.99 26.03 10.71
CA TRP A 104 7.04 24.57 10.64
C TRP A 104 6.03 23.90 11.58
N ILE A 105 5.90 24.42 12.81
CA ILE A 105 4.89 23.93 13.76
C ILE A 105 3.48 24.19 13.21
N LYS A 106 3.20 25.39 12.68
CA LYS A 106 1.89 25.70 12.07
C LYS A 106 1.57 24.78 10.88
N TYR A 107 2.56 24.46 10.07
CA TYR A 107 2.45 23.51 8.98
C TYR A 107 2.09 22.10 9.49
N PHE A 108 2.77 21.61 10.53
CA PHE A 108 2.43 20.32 11.15
C PHE A 108 1.03 20.30 11.76
N MET A 109 0.63 21.38 12.46
CA MET A 109 -0.71 21.50 13.01
C MET A 109 -1.77 21.47 11.91
N PHE A 110 -1.54 22.18 10.79
CA PHE A 110 -2.45 22.10 9.66
C PHE A 110 -2.55 20.68 9.08
N CYS A 111 -1.42 20.03 8.83
CA CYS A 111 -1.41 18.70 8.21
C CYS A 111 -1.97 17.59 9.11
N LEU A 112 -1.69 17.61 10.42
CA LEU A 112 -1.96 16.47 11.31
C LEU A 112 -3.10 16.73 12.31
N VAL A 113 -3.40 17.98 12.64
CA VAL A 113 -4.46 18.35 13.60
C VAL A 113 -5.70 18.84 12.87
N GLU A 114 -5.57 19.84 11.99
CA GLU A 114 -6.72 20.36 11.23
C GLU A 114 -7.29 19.31 10.27
N ASN A 115 -6.44 18.40 9.76
CA ASN A 115 -6.81 17.30 8.88
C ASN A 115 -6.81 15.92 9.59
N ALA A 116 -7.09 15.91 10.91
CA ALA A 116 -7.05 14.69 11.72
C ALA A 116 -7.91 13.55 11.14
N ASP A 117 -9.13 13.83 10.66
CA ASP A 117 -10.04 12.79 10.15
C ASP A 117 -9.43 12.04 8.95
N ILE A 118 -8.82 12.78 8.02
CA ILE A 118 -8.15 12.19 6.86
C ILE A 118 -6.94 11.36 7.32
N CYS A 119 -6.15 11.88 8.26
CA CYS A 119 -5.00 11.16 8.80
C CYS A 119 -5.42 9.85 9.48
N THR A 120 -6.48 9.87 10.28
CA THR A 120 -7.01 8.69 10.95
C THR A 120 -7.65 7.71 9.98
N ASP A 121 -8.36 8.17 8.94
CA ASP A 121 -8.89 7.30 7.88
C ASP A 121 -7.76 6.57 7.16
N TYR A 122 -6.65 7.27 6.87
CA TYR A 122 -5.50 6.68 6.19
C TYR A 122 -4.79 5.61 7.04
N LEU A 123 -4.85 5.72 8.37
CA LEU A 123 -4.34 4.67 9.25
C LEU A 123 -5.13 3.35 9.16
N ASP A 124 -6.27 3.29 8.47
CA ASP A 124 -6.93 2.00 8.19
C ASP A 124 -6.17 1.13 7.19
N ILE A 125 -5.16 1.69 6.50
CA ILE A 125 -4.32 0.94 5.57
C ILE A 125 -2.83 1.23 5.76
N TYR A 126 -2.45 2.47 6.09
CA TYR A 126 -1.08 2.87 6.40
C TYR A 126 -0.75 2.58 7.87
N ASP A 127 0.49 2.20 8.15
CA ASP A 127 0.99 2.04 9.51
C ASP A 127 1.25 3.39 10.18
N VAL A 128 1.66 4.39 9.38
CA VAL A 128 1.99 5.74 9.82
C VAL A 128 1.67 6.79 8.75
N VAL A 129 1.19 7.94 9.19
CA VAL A 129 0.91 9.13 8.38
C VAL A 129 1.72 10.29 8.95
N GLY A 130 2.50 10.96 8.11
CA GLY A 130 3.33 12.07 8.52
C GLY A 130 3.59 13.05 7.39
N THR A 131 4.55 13.93 7.59
CA THR A 131 4.94 14.95 6.62
C THR A 131 6.45 15.15 6.61
N ASN A 132 6.97 15.73 5.53
CA ASN A 132 8.40 15.93 5.33
C ASN A 132 9.19 14.61 5.46
N TYR A 133 8.68 13.54 4.85
CA TYR A 133 9.41 12.29 4.71
C TYR A 133 10.76 12.55 4.01
N GLN A 134 11.82 12.02 4.61
CA GLN A 134 13.16 12.04 4.07
C GLN A 134 13.69 10.62 3.93
N LYS A 135 14.42 10.45 2.84
CA LYS A 135 15.28 9.31 2.56
C LYS A 135 16.52 9.86 1.89
N ASP A 136 17.60 9.91 2.63
CA ASP A 136 18.90 10.35 2.13
C ASP A 136 19.97 9.31 2.48
N SER A 137 21.20 9.52 2.01
CA SER A 137 22.32 8.58 2.24
C SER A 137 22.90 8.66 3.65
N GLU A 138 22.63 9.74 4.39
CA GLU A 138 23.26 10.05 5.67
C GLU A 138 22.37 9.63 6.84
N ASN A 139 21.05 9.68 6.67
CA ASN A 139 20.04 9.44 7.69
C ASN A 139 19.10 8.30 7.29
N PRO A 140 18.65 7.49 8.27
CA PRO A 140 17.56 6.55 8.06
C PRO A 140 16.27 7.25 7.57
N HIS A 141 15.33 6.46 7.06
CA HIS A 141 14.01 6.98 6.69
C HIS A 141 13.34 7.63 7.90
N HIS A 142 12.81 8.84 7.74
CA HIS A 142 12.18 9.57 8.84
C HIS A 142 11.22 10.66 8.34
N TYR A 143 10.38 11.16 9.25
CA TYR A 143 9.64 12.40 9.04
C TYR A 143 10.39 13.54 9.73
N SER A 144 10.99 14.44 8.95
CA SER A 144 11.75 15.56 9.54
C SER A 144 10.85 16.40 10.42
N GLY A 145 11.31 16.66 11.64
CA GLY A 145 10.57 17.34 12.68
C GLY A 145 9.76 16.44 13.61
N ASN A 146 9.67 15.14 13.34
CA ASN A 146 9.14 14.10 14.22
C ASN A 146 7.70 14.34 14.71
N PHE A 147 6.78 14.69 13.81
CA PHE A 147 5.34 14.76 14.06
C PHE A 147 4.63 13.77 13.13
N TRP A 148 3.76 12.92 13.67
CA TRP A 148 3.11 11.87 12.89
C TRP A 148 1.93 11.23 13.64
N TRP A 149 1.03 10.64 12.87
CA TRP A 149 -0.03 9.73 13.30
C TRP A 149 0.41 8.28 13.07
N ALA A 150 0.14 7.34 13.98
CA ALA A 150 0.37 5.91 13.75
C ALA A 150 -0.61 5.02 14.52
N ASN A 151 -0.77 3.77 14.07
CA ASN A 151 -1.52 2.75 14.82
C ASN A 151 -0.70 2.26 16.02
N ALA A 152 -1.34 2.13 17.19
CA ALA A 152 -0.70 1.56 18.38
C ALA A 152 -0.23 0.11 18.13
N SER A 153 -1.01 -0.66 17.37
CA SER A 153 -0.63 -2.01 16.90
C SER A 153 0.66 -2.05 16.07
N TYR A 154 1.00 -0.97 15.36
CA TYR A 154 2.29 -0.82 14.69
C TYR A 154 3.37 -0.38 15.68
N LEU A 155 3.10 0.66 16.47
CA LEU A 155 4.06 1.23 17.42
C LEU A 155 4.60 0.20 18.41
N ASN A 156 3.76 -0.72 18.88
CA ASN A 156 4.14 -1.73 19.86
C ASN A 156 5.12 -2.80 19.33
N THR A 157 5.35 -2.83 18.01
CA THR A 157 6.31 -3.72 17.35
C THR A 157 7.70 -3.11 17.23
N LEU A 158 7.83 -1.81 17.47
CA LEU A 158 9.06 -1.06 17.25
C LEU A 158 10.04 -1.20 18.43
N ASP A 159 11.33 -1.33 18.13
CA ASP A 159 12.37 -1.43 19.17
C ASP A 159 12.64 -0.06 19.81
N VAL A 160 12.55 0.01 21.13
CA VAL A 160 12.87 1.21 21.93
C VAL A 160 14.20 1.07 22.68
N SER A 161 14.86 -0.08 22.63
CA SER A 161 16.12 -0.31 23.36
C SER A 161 17.27 0.58 22.86
N ARG A 162 17.18 1.05 21.61
CA ARG A 162 18.20 1.87 20.94
C ARG A 162 18.10 3.37 21.23
N LEU A 163 17.01 3.84 21.85
CA LEU A 163 16.79 5.28 22.14
C LEU A 163 17.74 5.77 23.26
N ARG A 164 18.85 6.39 22.89
CA ARG A 164 19.90 6.87 23.80
C ARG A 164 20.13 8.36 23.66
N ASP A 165 20.28 8.82 22.42
CA ASP A 165 20.56 10.20 22.08
C ASP A 165 19.30 10.92 21.60
N LYS A 166 19.33 12.26 21.58
CA LYS A 166 18.15 13.07 21.21
C LYS A 166 17.62 12.81 19.80
N TYR A 167 18.49 12.38 18.88
CA TYR A 167 18.15 12.16 17.47
C TYR A 167 17.45 10.81 17.24
N ASP A 168 17.62 9.85 18.15
CA ASP A 168 17.05 8.51 17.98
C ASP A 168 15.52 8.55 17.89
N ALA A 169 14.90 9.50 18.60
CA ALA A 169 13.47 9.75 18.55
C ALA A 169 12.98 10.06 17.13
N GLU A 170 13.73 10.86 16.35
CA GLU A 170 13.34 11.28 15.00
C GLU A 170 13.40 10.12 13.99
N PHE A 171 14.27 9.13 14.25
CA PHE A 171 14.46 7.96 13.38
C PHE A 171 13.69 6.71 13.83
N TRP A 172 12.99 6.78 14.96
CA TRP A 172 12.35 5.62 15.56
C TRP A 172 11.14 5.11 14.79
N ILE A 173 10.28 6.02 14.33
CA ILE A 173 8.95 5.67 13.80
C ILE A 173 8.99 4.88 12.49
N LEU A 174 10.05 5.01 11.68
CA LEU A 174 10.19 4.35 10.38
C LEU A 174 11.35 3.35 10.35
N GLN A 175 11.77 2.85 11.52
CA GLN A 175 12.84 1.85 11.61
C GLN A 175 12.47 0.48 11.00
N ASN A 176 11.17 0.18 10.86
CA ASN A 176 10.72 -1.03 10.17
C ASN A 176 10.65 -0.75 8.65
N PRO A 177 11.53 -1.35 7.83
CA PRO A 177 11.56 -1.08 6.38
C PRO A 177 10.32 -1.60 5.64
N LYS A 178 9.51 -2.46 6.27
CA LYS A 178 8.25 -2.97 5.71
C LYS A 178 7.03 -2.12 6.06
N ALA A 179 7.19 -1.06 6.87
CA ALA A 179 6.08 -0.21 7.25
C ALA A 179 5.50 0.50 6.02
N LEU A 180 4.17 0.46 5.89
CA LEU A 180 3.48 1.22 4.87
C LEU A 180 3.24 2.63 5.41
N TRP A 181 3.85 3.63 4.77
CA TRP A 181 3.84 5.01 5.24
C TRP A 181 3.20 5.95 4.23
N TYR A 182 2.56 7.02 4.71
CA TYR A 182 2.00 8.09 3.88
C TYR A 182 2.67 9.41 4.21
N ASN A 183 3.18 10.11 3.19
CA ASN A 183 3.69 11.47 3.33
C ASN A 183 2.68 12.46 2.75
N ILE A 184 2.09 13.29 3.62
CA ILE A 184 1.07 14.27 3.25
C ILE A 184 1.64 15.26 2.23
N TYR A 185 2.72 15.94 2.59
CA TYR A 185 3.35 16.92 1.73
C TYR A 185 4.78 17.16 2.21
N LYS A 186 5.57 17.89 1.43
CA LYS A 186 6.98 18.15 1.74
C LYS A 186 7.31 19.61 1.52
N LEU A 187 7.81 20.25 2.57
CA LEU A 187 8.43 21.57 2.53
C LEU A 187 9.88 21.44 2.99
N GLU A 188 10.80 22.04 2.23
CA GLU A 188 12.24 22.05 2.53
C GLU A 188 12.68 23.39 3.14
N HIS A 189 13.87 23.44 3.74
CA HIS A 189 14.46 24.66 4.36
C HIS A 189 13.58 25.37 5.38
N MET A 190 12.80 24.59 6.14
CA MET A 190 11.90 25.11 7.17
C MET A 190 12.60 25.88 8.29
N TYR A 191 13.93 25.78 8.44
CA TYR A 191 14.68 26.62 9.38
C TYR A 191 14.97 28.02 8.81
N GLN A 192 15.07 28.15 7.48
CA GLN A 192 15.56 29.35 6.80
C GLN A 192 14.43 30.15 6.13
N VAL A 193 13.28 29.53 5.88
CA VAL A 193 12.14 30.16 5.20
C VAL A 193 10.92 30.17 6.10
N ASP A 194 10.27 31.32 6.19
CA ASP A 194 8.95 31.46 6.80
C ASP A 194 7.88 31.14 5.76
N TYR A 195 7.21 29.99 5.92
CA TYR A 195 6.12 29.57 5.06
C TYR A 195 4.77 29.95 5.70
N PRO A 196 4.07 30.99 5.21
CA PRO A 196 2.70 31.23 5.63
C PRO A 196 1.78 30.11 5.14
N LYS A 197 0.60 29.97 5.77
CA LYS A 197 -0.38 28.92 5.45
C LYS A 197 -0.76 28.88 3.96
N SER A 198 -0.82 30.05 3.31
CA SER A 198 -1.08 30.18 1.87
C SER A 198 -0.06 29.50 0.96
N ASN A 199 1.15 29.16 1.45
CA ASN A 199 2.12 28.41 0.65
C ASN A 199 1.77 26.94 0.48
N TYR A 200 1.12 26.33 1.48
CA TYR A 200 0.98 24.89 1.54
C TYR A 200 -0.47 24.41 1.61
N GLU A 201 -1.42 25.23 2.09
CA GLU A 201 -2.81 24.81 2.31
C GLU A 201 -3.45 24.22 1.05
N GLU A 202 -3.41 24.96 -0.06
CA GLU A 202 -3.99 24.50 -1.32
C GLU A 202 -3.32 23.22 -1.81
N ARG A 203 -1.98 23.15 -1.73
CA ARG A 203 -1.19 22.02 -2.22
C ARG A 203 -1.41 20.75 -1.40
N VAL A 204 -1.49 20.87 -0.07
CA VAL A 204 -1.85 19.78 0.82
C VAL A 204 -3.27 19.29 0.49
N ASN A 205 -4.22 20.22 0.33
CA ASN A 205 -5.61 19.87 -0.01
C ASN A 205 -5.74 19.19 -1.38
N LEU A 206 -4.93 19.60 -2.37
CA LEU A 206 -4.85 18.94 -3.67
C LEU A 206 -4.22 17.56 -3.56
N ARG A 207 -3.12 17.43 -2.80
CA ARG A 207 -2.43 16.15 -2.60
C ARG A 207 -3.28 15.09 -1.90
N PHE A 208 -4.22 15.50 -1.04
CA PHE A 208 -5.24 14.58 -0.51
C PHE A 208 -6.27 14.13 -1.54
N ARG A 209 -6.57 14.94 -2.56
CA ARG A 209 -7.58 14.66 -3.59
C ARG A 209 -7.02 13.96 -4.83
N GLU A 210 -5.71 14.03 -5.02
CA GLU A 210 -5.02 13.52 -6.20
C GLU A 210 -3.93 12.55 -5.77
N ASN A 211 -4.14 11.28 -6.08
CA ASN A 211 -3.27 10.20 -5.67
C ASN A 211 -2.77 9.43 -6.89
N ILE A 212 -1.49 9.06 -6.85
CA ILE A 212 -0.87 8.18 -7.82
C ILE A 212 -0.20 7.03 -7.07
N LEU A 213 -0.53 5.81 -7.46
CA LEU A 213 0.06 4.59 -6.93
C LEU A 213 0.71 3.81 -8.08
N TYR A 214 1.80 3.13 -7.78
CA TYR A 214 2.54 2.31 -8.74
C TYR A 214 2.44 0.86 -8.29
N CYS A 215 1.75 0.02 -9.06
CA CYS A 215 1.53 -1.39 -8.76
C CYS A 215 2.45 -2.26 -9.59
N LYS A 216 3.32 -3.03 -8.95
CA LYS A 216 4.21 -3.96 -9.62
C LYS A 216 3.60 -5.34 -9.71
N PHE A 217 3.59 -5.87 -10.93
CA PHE A 217 3.31 -7.28 -11.18
C PHE A 217 4.61 -8.06 -11.16
N GLY A 218 4.73 -8.97 -10.21
CA GLY A 218 5.83 -9.93 -10.18
C GLY A 218 7.20 -9.35 -9.81
N THR A 219 7.91 -10.13 -9.01
CA THR A 219 9.35 -10.34 -9.12
C THR A 219 9.54 -11.81 -9.48
N SER A 220 10.73 -12.22 -9.91
CA SER A 220 10.99 -13.64 -10.21
C SER A 220 10.50 -14.54 -9.06
N GLY A 221 9.75 -15.60 -9.39
CA GLY A 221 9.17 -16.55 -8.42
C GLY A 221 7.69 -16.34 -8.06
N ILE A 222 7.01 -15.32 -8.60
CA ILE A 222 5.64 -14.95 -8.20
C ILE A 222 4.59 -15.39 -9.24
N GLY A 223 3.76 -16.40 -8.93
CA GLY A 223 2.70 -16.88 -9.85
C GLY A 223 1.52 -15.92 -10.04
N LEU A 224 0.59 -16.27 -10.94
CA LEU A 224 -0.59 -15.48 -11.33
C LEU A 224 -1.29 -14.81 -10.15
N CYS A 225 -1.77 -15.57 -9.17
CA CYS A 225 -2.63 -15.01 -8.12
C CYS A 225 -1.91 -14.00 -7.24
N ASN A 226 -0.60 -14.14 -7.03
CA ASN A 226 0.16 -13.15 -6.28
C ASN A 226 0.31 -11.85 -7.09
N GLN A 227 0.42 -11.92 -8.43
CA GLN A 227 0.32 -10.74 -9.28
C GLN A 227 -1.05 -10.07 -9.16
N LEU A 228 -2.14 -10.84 -9.16
CA LEU A 228 -3.49 -10.31 -8.96
C LEU A 228 -3.66 -9.69 -7.57
N TYR A 229 -3.06 -10.28 -6.53
CA TYR A 229 -3.15 -9.76 -5.16
C TYR A 229 -2.41 -8.42 -5.04
N SER A 230 -1.29 -8.24 -5.74
CA SER A 230 -0.61 -6.95 -5.84
C SER A 230 -1.53 -5.86 -6.38
N LEU A 231 -2.24 -6.16 -7.48
CA LEU A 231 -3.23 -5.25 -8.03
C LEU A 231 -4.36 -4.97 -7.05
N VAL A 232 -4.97 -6.01 -6.49
CA VAL A 232 -6.13 -5.91 -5.61
C VAL A 232 -5.80 -5.16 -4.32
N ASN A 233 -4.67 -5.45 -3.68
CA ASN A 233 -4.21 -4.71 -2.51
C ASN A 233 -3.92 -3.24 -2.85
N THR A 234 -3.36 -2.95 -4.03
CA THR A 234 -3.17 -1.57 -4.47
C THR A 234 -4.50 -0.87 -4.73
N MET A 235 -5.51 -1.57 -5.24
CA MET A 235 -6.89 -1.06 -5.35
C MET A 235 -7.51 -0.79 -3.99
N VAL A 236 -7.27 -1.65 -2.99
CA VAL A 236 -7.70 -1.42 -1.60
C VAL A 236 -7.06 -0.16 -1.05
N ILE A 237 -5.75 0.02 -1.18
CA ILE A 237 -5.05 1.25 -0.77
C ILE A 237 -5.69 2.47 -1.46
N GLY A 238 -5.86 2.40 -2.79
CA GLY A 238 -6.44 3.49 -3.57
C GLY A 238 -7.87 3.84 -3.18
N SER A 239 -8.66 2.87 -2.70
CA SER A 239 -10.05 3.06 -2.25
C SER A 239 -10.17 3.73 -0.87
N VAL A 240 -9.10 3.71 -0.07
CA VAL A 240 -9.05 4.38 1.25
C VAL A 240 -8.64 5.85 1.09
N LEU A 241 -7.83 6.14 0.08
CA LEU A 241 -7.38 7.51 -0.21
C LEU A 241 -8.55 8.39 -0.63
N LYS A 242 -8.57 9.64 -0.15
CA LYS A 242 -9.62 10.60 -0.53
C LYS A 242 -9.44 11.03 -2.00
N GLY A 243 -10.53 11.43 -2.64
CA GLY A 243 -10.50 11.93 -4.01
C GLY A 243 -10.25 10.83 -5.05
N ASN A 244 -9.47 11.14 -6.08
CA ASN A 244 -9.18 10.24 -7.18
C ASN A 244 -7.79 9.61 -7.03
N THR A 245 -7.71 8.32 -7.31
CA THR A 245 -6.47 7.55 -7.33
C THR A 245 -6.22 6.95 -8.71
N LEU A 246 -5.12 7.35 -9.34
CA LEU A 246 -4.58 6.69 -10.53
C LEU A 246 -3.59 5.60 -10.11
N ILE A 247 -3.87 4.35 -10.47
CA ILE A 247 -2.97 3.22 -10.29
C ILE A 247 -2.29 2.93 -11.63
N ILE A 248 -0.98 3.18 -11.72
CA ILE A 248 -0.17 2.77 -12.85
C ILE A 248 0.37 1.37 -12.57
N VAL A 249 0.04 0.42 -13.43
CA VAL A 249 0.47 -0.98 -13.30
C VAL A 249 1.67 -1.28 -14.20
N ASP A 250 2.60 -2.08 -13.69
CA ASP A 250 3.78 -2.56 -14.42
C ASP A 250 3.40 -3.58 -15.52
N ASP A 251 4.37 -4.06 -16.29
CA ASP A 251 4.16 -5.16 -17.22
C ASP A 251 3.79 -6.45 -16.47
N PHE A 252 2.87 -7.22 -17.02
CA PHE A 252 2.36 -8.46 -16.44
C PHE A 252 3.27 -9.64 -16.81
N MET A 253 3.65 -10.48 -15.85
CA MET A 253 4.44 -11.68 -16.12
C MET A 253 3.53 -12.79 -16.67
N GLY A 254 3.63 -13.07 -17.97
CA GLY A 254 2.84 -14.10 -18.65
C GLY A 254 3.42 -15.51 -18.48
N ASP A 255 4.73 -15.62 -18.27
CA ASP A 255 5.39 -16.89 -18.04
C ASP A 255 6.51 -16.77 -17.00
N LEU A 256 6.28 -17.43 -15.85
CA LEU A 256 7.23 -17.48 -14.75
C LEU A 256 8.54 -18.21 -15.13
N ASN A 257 8.46 -19.23 -15.98
CA ASN A 257 9.61 -20.07 -16.29
C ASN A 257 10.60 -19.38 -17.22
N SER A 258 10.09 -18.63 -18.20
CA SER A 258 10.90 -17.87 -19.16
C SER A 258 11.12 -16.41 -18.77
N ASN A 259 10.52 -15.94 -17.67
CA ASN A 259 10.45 -14.53 -17.29
C ASN A 259 9.94 -13.64 -18.45
N GLN A 260 8.91 -14.11 -19.16
CA GLN A 260 8.29 -13.34 -20.24
C GLN A 260 7.24 -12.38 -19.66
N TYR A 261 7.34 -11.10 -20.05
CA TYR A 261 6.43 -10.03 -19.64
C TYR A 261 5.64 -9.51 -20.85
N HIS A 262 4.41 -9.07 -20.57
CA HIS A 262 3.51 -8.47 -21.55
C HIS A 262 2.99 -7.15 -21.00
N ASP A 263 2.59 -6.23 -21.88
CA ASP A 263 1.78 -5.09 -21.45
C ASP A 263 0.53 -5.62 -20.74
N ALA A 264 0.34 -5.20 -19.48
CA ALA A 264 -0.79 -5.62 -18.67
C ALA A 264 -2.15 -5.32 -19.32
N SER A 265 -2.24 -4.30 -20.19
CA SER A 265 -3.46 -3.97 -20.94
C SER A 265 -3.88 -5.05 -21.95
N THR A 266 -2.95 -5.91 -22.36
CA THR A 266 -3.24 -7.04 -23.25
C THR A 266 -3.79 -8.25 -22.49
N ILE A 267 -3.51 -8.31 -21.18
CA ILE A 267 -3.89 -9.41 -20.29
C ILE A 267 -5.19 -9.09 -19.54
N LEU A 268 -5.30 -7.87 -19.01
CA LEU A 268 -6.39 -7.40 -18.17
C LEU A 268 -7.30 -6.43 -18.94
N ASP A 269 -8.59 -6.51 -18.68
CA ASP A 269 -9.59 -5.61 -19.26
C ASP A 269 -9.78 -4.38 -18.37
N PHE A 270 -8.85 -3.42 -18.46
CA PHE A 270 -8.93 -2.19 -17.66
C PHE A 270 -10.23 -1.40 -17.85
N PRO A 271 -10.83 -1.28 -19.05
CA PRO A 271 -12.14 -0.63 -19.18
C PRO A 271 -13.21 -1.23 -18.28
N ARG A 272 -13.32 -2.57 -18.21
CA ARG A 272 -14.26 -3.24 -17.30
C ARG A 272 -13.89 -3.07 -15.83
N ILE A 273 -12.61 -3.19 -15.48
CA ILE A 273 -12.16 -3.00 -14.09
C ILE A 273 -12.41 -1.56 -13.63
N ASN A 274 -12.03 -0.55 -14.44
CA ASN A 274 -12.24 0.87 -14.14
C ASN A 274 -13.73 1.22 -14.00
N LYS A 275 -14.61 0.56 -14.75
CA LYS A 275 -16.05 0.72 -14.58
C LYS A 275 -16.51 0.24 -13.19
N ALA A 276 -16.00 -0.90 -12.72
CA ALA A 276 -16.30 -1.43 -11.38
C ALA A 276 -15.67 -0.57 -10.27
N MET A 277 -14.50 0.03 -10.53
CA MET A 277 -13.76 0.83 -9.54
C MET A 277 -14.17 2.30 -9.47
N LYS A 278 -15.05 2.75 -10.36
CA LYS A 278 -15.45 4.17 -10.49
C LYS A 278 -16.01 4.75 -9.19
N GLU A 279 -16.81 3.98 -8.44
CA GLU A 279 -17.43 4.45 -7.18
C GLU A 279 -16.41 4.65 -6.05
N TYR A 280 -15.23 4.03 -6.16
CA TYR A 280 -14.13 4.15 -5.20
C TYR A 280 -13.11 5.23 -5.61
N GLY A 281 -13.37 5.98 -6.68
CA GLY A 281 -12.43 6.98 -7.20
C GLY A 281 -11.13 6.39 -7.77
N VAL A 282 -11.09 5.08 -8.05
CA VAL A 282 -9.87 4.39 -8.52
C VAL A 282 -9.93 4.19 -10.04
N THR A 283 -8.85 4.56 -10.72
CA THR A 283 -8.63 4.30 -12.15
C THR A 283 -7.29 3.61 -12.35
N ILE A 284 -7.25 2.58 -13.18
CA ILE A 284 -6.09 1.75 -13.46
C ILE A 284 -5.64 1.98 -14.90
N LEU A 285 -4.32 2.08 -15.08
CA LEU A 285 -3.67 2.33 -16.36
C LEU A 285 -2.39 1.50 -16.46
N SER A 286 -2.14 0.88 -17.63
CA SER A 286 -0.82 0.28 -17.90
C SER A 286 0.24 1.36 -18.00
N LYS A 287 1.45 1.09 -17.49
CA LYS A 287 2.61 1.97 -17.68
C LYS A 287 2.89 2.30 -19.14
N GLN A 288 2.57 1.40 -20.08
CA GLN A 288 2.78 1.61 -21.52
C GLN A 288 1.79 2.61 -22.13
N ALA A 289 0.63 2.79 -21.48
CA ALA A 289 -0.41 3.71 -21.92
C ALA A 289 -0.25 5.14 -21.34
N VAL A 290 0.76 5.34 -20.48
CA VAL A 290 1.00 6.63 -19.82
C VAL A 290 1.49 7.65 -20.84
N GLN A 291 0.80 8.79 -20.87
CA GLN A 291 1.14 9.93 -21.73
C GLN A 291 1.06 11.21 -20.92
N ILE A 292 2.17 11.96 -20.91
CA ILE A 292 2.17 13.33 -20.39
C ILE A 292 1.52 14.22 -21.44
N GLU A 293 0.38 14.80 -21.10
CA GLU A 293 -0.36 15.73 -21.96
C GLU A 293 0.17 17.16 -21.84
N SER A 294 0.51 17.57 -20.61
CA SER A 294 1.10 18.87 -20.33
C SER A 294 1.92 18.86 -19.05
N ILE A 295 2.88 19.78 -18.98
CA ILE A 295 3.61 20.12 -17.76
C ILE A 295 3.65 21.65 -17.69
N GLN A 296 3.28 22.19 -16.54
CA GLN A 296 3.47 23.58 -16.17
C GLN A 296 4.41 23.65 -14.96
N ILE A 297 5.37 24.57 -15.02
CA ILE A 297 6.46 24.67 -14.06
C ILE A 297 6.57 26.13 -13.62
N HIS A 298 6.37 26.35 -12.34
CA HIS A 298 6.57 27.65 -11.73
C HIS A 298 7.73 27.61 -10.73
N TYR A 299 8.42 28.74 -10.59
CA TYR A 299 9.59 28.86 -9.72
C TYR A 299 9.54 30.15 -8.91
N GLY A 300 9.79 30.04 -7.60
CA GLY A 300 9.71 31.15 -6.66
C GLY A 300 9.06 30.77 -5.32
N GLN A 301 8.30 31.70 -4.76
CA GLN A 301 7.53 31.51 -3.52
C GLN A 301 6.09 32.01 -3.72
N CYS A 302 5.09 31.16 -3.45
CA CYS A 302 3.68 31.47 -3.71
C CYS A 302 3.18 32.77 -3.06
N HIS A 303 3.70 33.13 -1.88
CA HIS A 303 3.32 34.34 -1.16
C HIS A 303 4.12 35.59 -1.56
N ALA A 304 5.17 35.46 -2.38
CA ALA A 304 6.07 36.56 -2.71
C ALA A 304 6.06 36.84 -4.21
N ASN A 305 6.75 36.00 -4.98
CA ASN A 305 6.80 36.11 -6.43
C ASN A 305 6.96 34.72 -7.03
N LEU A 306 6.15 34.42 -8.04
CA LEU A 306 6.11 33.13 -8.70
C LEU A 306 6.17 33.35 -10.21
N VAL A 307 7.18 32.76 -10.85
CA VAL A 307 7.46 32.96 -12.28
C VAL A 307 7.20 31.66 -13.02
N ASP A 308 6.49 31.74 -14.14
CA ASP A 308 6.33 30.61 -15.06
C ASP A 308 7.65 30.40 -15.83
N ILE A 309 8.26 29.24 -15.63
CA ILE A 309 9.51 28.82 -16.30
C ILE A 309 9.27 27.67 -17.29
N THR A 310 8.00 27.36 -17.58
CA THR A 310 7.61 26.24 -18.45
C THR A 310 8.32 26.30 -19.81
N PRO A 311 8.29 27.43 -20.56
CA PRO A 311 8.92 27.47 -21.88
C PRO A 311 10.42 27.15 -21.83
N GLN A 312 11.14 27.75 -20.88
CA GLN A 312 12.60 27.64 -20.75
C GLN A 312 13.03 26.23 -20.35
N ILE A 313 12.25 25.58 -19.48
CA ILE A 313 12.55 24.23 -19.00
C ILE A 313 12.14 23.17 -20.01
N MET A 314 10.94 23.30 -20.61
CA MET A 314 10.45 22.33 -21.58
C MET A 314 11.32 22.31 -22.85
N GLU A 315 11.79 23.48 -23.32
CA GLU A 315 12.69 23.56 -24.48
C GLU A 315 14.02 22.83 -24.23
N ARG A 316 14.55 22.89 -23.01
CA ARG A 316 15.91 22.40 -22.68
C ARG A 316 15.95 20.96 -22.18
N PHE A 317 14.93 20.55 -21.42
CA PHE A 317 15.03 19.38 -20.54
C PHE A 317 13.90 18.36 -20.75
N TYR A 318 12.92 18.66 -21.58
CA TYR A 318 11.83 17.74 -21.87
C TYR A 318 12.07 16.96 -23.16
N THR A 319 11.93 15.64 -23.07
CA THR A 319 11.81 14.74 -24.22
C THR A 319 10.62 13.83 -23.97
N LYS A 320 9.79 13.57 -24.99
CA LYS A 320 8.55 12.75 -24.95
C LYS A 320 8.39 11.88 -23.67
N ASN A 321 7.44 12.24 -22.80
CA ASN A 321 7.12 11.57 -21.53
C ASN A 321 8.21 11.59 -20.44
N ARG A 322 9.23 12.44 -20.58
CA ARG A 322 10.32 12.60 -19.62
C ARG A 322 10.78 14.05 -19.53
N LEU A 323 10.58 14.63 -18.36
CA LEU A 323 11.29 15.85 -17.96
C LEU A 323 12.42 15.46 -17.01
N CYS A 324 13.65 15.90 -17.29
CA CYS A 324 14.80 15.70 -16.40
C CYS A 324 15.67 16.95 -16.37
N ILE A 325 15.59 17.69 -15.26
CA ILE A 325 16.45 18.86 -15.01
C ILE A 325 17.69 18.36 -14.26
N PRO A 326 18.89 18.41 -14.85
CA PRO A 326 20.08 17.83 -14.25
C PRO A 326 20.50 18.55 -12.97
N LYS A 327 21.07 17.79 -12.04
CA LYS A 327 21.70 18.31 -10.84
C LYS A 327 22.74 19.38 -11.19
N GLY A 328 22.75 20.47 -10.44
CA GLY A 328 23.64 21.62 -10.69
C GLY A 328 23.04 22.69 -11.60
N THR A 329 21.80 22.51 -12.08
CA THR A 329 21.11 23.54 -12.86
C THR A 329 20.71 24.72 -11.98
N SER A 330 21.17 25.93 -12.33
CA SER A 330 20.75 27.18 -11.68
C SER A 330 19.56 27.79 -12.40
N LEU A 331 18.37 27.73 -11.79
CA LEU A 331 17.15 28.31 -12.39
C LEU A 331 17.18 29.84 -12.46
N ASN A 332 17.92 30.49 -11.55
CA ASN A 332 18.15 31.94 -11.61
C ASN A 332 18.97 32.31 -12.86
N GLU A 333 19.96 31.51 -13.24
CA GLU A 333 20.75 31.75 -14.47
C GLU A 333 19.91 31.54 -15.73
N ILE A 334 18.99 30.56 -15.73
CA ILE A 334 18.05 30.35 -16.83
C ILE A 334 17.12 31.56 -17.00
N LEU A 335 16.65 32.14 -15.89
CA LEU A 335 15.82 33.33 -15.88
C LEU A 335 16.60 34.63 -16.16
N GLY A 336 17.89 34.66 -15.85
CA GLY A 336 18.72 35.86 -15.88
C GLY A 336 18.57 36.78 -14.66
N TYR A 337 17.77 36.40 -13.66
CA TYR A 337 17.55 37.14 -12.41
C TYR A 337 17.05 36.21 -11.29
N ASP A 338 17.10 36.66 -10.03
CA ASP A 338 16.51 35.95 -8.89
C ASP A 338 15.07 36.42 -8.66
N PRO A 339 14.04 35.58 -8.84
CA PRO A 339 12.65 36.00 -8.65
C PRO A 339 12.30 36.27 -7.19
N CYS A 340 13.10 35.77 -6.23
CA CYS A 340 12.94 36.02 -4.80
C CYS A 340 14.33 36.24 -4.18
N GLU A 341 14.88 37.46 -4.32
CA GLU A 341 16.23 37.80 -3.87
C GLU A 341 16.51 37.33 -2.43
N ASN A 342 17.60 36.56 -2.27
CA ASN A 342 18.08 36.05 -0.98
C ASN A 342 17.10 35.12 -0.23
N VAL A 343 16.04 34.63 -0.89
CA VAL A 343 15.08 33.68 -0.31
C VAL A 343 15.22 32.35 -1.04
N ARG A 344 15.21 31.24 -0.29
CA ARG A 344 15.19 29.91 -0.91
C ARG A 344 13.87 29.70 -1.65
N LYS A 345 13.89 29.19 -2.88
CA LYS A 345 12.75 29.08 -3.78
C LYS A 345 12.31 27.63 -3.97
N GLN A 346 11.04 27.47 -4.24
CA GLN A 346 10.44 26.18 -4.59
C GLN A 346 10.15 26.13 -6.09
N ILE A 347 10.06 24.91 -6.60
CA ILE A 347 9.71 24.59 -7.97
C ILE A 347 8.42 23.80 -7.91
N TYR A 348 7.38 24.33 -8.53
CA TYR A 348 6.03 23.80 -8.51
C TYR A 348 5.71 23.21 -9.87
N PHE A 349 5.50 21.91 -9.90
CA PHE A 349 5.07 21.19 -11.09
C PHE A 349 3.56 20.97 -11.02
N THR A 350 2.89 21.24 -12.13
CA THR A 350 1.54 20.79 -12.40
C THR A 350 1.57 20.04 -13.71
N TYR A 351 1.20 18.77 -13.71
CA TYR A 351 1.27 17.95 -14.93
C TYR A 351 0.03 17.10 -15.10
N ILE A 352 -0.31 16.82 -16.36
CA ILE A 352 -1.47 16.03 -16.73
C ILE A 352 -1.02 14.73 -17.37
N ILE A 353 -1.54 13.60 -16.85
CA ILE A 353 -1.32 12.26 -17.39
C ILE A 353 -2.66 11.62 -17.68
N ASN A 354 -2.94 11.32 -18.95
CA ASN A 354 -4.18 10.66 -19.36
C ASN A 354 -5.44 11.31 -18.73
N GLY A 355 -5.49 12.64 -18.69
CA GLY A 355 -6.55 13.45 -18.07
C GLY A 355 -6.48 13.65 -16.55
N PHE A 356 -5.53 13.03 -15.85
CA PHE A 356 -5.33 13.21 -14.40
C PHE A 356 -4.33 14.33 -14.13
N ILE A 357 -4.73 15.28 -13.29
CA ILE A 357 -3.88 16.40 -12.86
C ILE A 357 -3.14 15.99 -11.60
N PHE A 358 -1.86 16.32 -11.54
CA PHE A 358 -1.02 16.13 -10.36
C PHE A 358 -0.22 17.38 -10.06
N HIS A 359 -0.02 17.62 -8.76
CA HIS A 359 0.80 18.70 -8.26
C HIS A 359 1.97 18.17 -7.45
N GLU A 360 3.16 18.67 -7.76
CA GLU A 360 4.38 18.31 -7.06
C GLU A 360 5.20 19.56 -6.72
N THR A 361 5.90 19.51 -5.59
CA THR A 361 6.81 20.57 -5.19
C THR A 361 8.18 20.00 -4.91
N ARG A 362 9.19 20.72 -5.39
CA ARG A 362 10.61 20.40 -5.24
C ARG A 362 11.36 21.67 -4.88
N ASP A 363 12.59 21.49 -4.40
CA ASP A 363 13.39 22.56 -3.84
C ASP A 363 14.63 22.88 -4.67
N GLU A 364 14.92 24.18 -4.88
CA GLU A 364 16.04 24.62 -5.71
C GLU A 364 17.40 24.11 -5.24
N VAL A 365 17.62 23.97 -3.92
CA VAL A 365 18.90 23.55 -3.35
C VAL A 365 19.12 22.07 -3.60
N ARG A 366 18.06 21.26 -3.54
CA ARG A 366 18.14 19.84 -3.92
C ARG A 366 18.50 19.66 -5.39
N LEU A 367 17.88 20.42 -6.30
CA LEU A 367 18.30 20.42 -7.70
C LEU A 367 19.75 20.86 -7.87
N PHE A 368 20.16 21.93 -7.18
CA PHE A 368 21.49 22.46 -7.39
C PHE A 368 22.60 21.55 -6.80
N LEU A 369 22.39 20.96 -5.62
CA LEU A 369 23.45 20.27 -4.88
C LEU A 369 23.31 18.75 -4.80
N HIS A 370 22.09 18.21 -4.84
CA HIS A 370 21.83 16.85 -4.36
C HIS A 370 21.40 15.88 -5.45
N GLU A 371 20.42 16.23 -6.29
CA GLU A 371 19.80 15.27 -7.22
C GLU A 371 19.18 15.92 -8.46
N ASP A 372 19.03 15.13 -9.52
CA ASP A 372 18.25 15.50 -10.69
C ASP A 372 16.76 15.64 -10.32
N MET A 373 16.05 16.58 -10.92
CA MET A 373 14.60 16.68 -10.80
C MET A 373 13.91 16.06 -12.01
N GLU A 374 13.05 15.08 -11.77
CA GLU A 374 12.47 14.27 -12.85
C GLU A 374 10.97 14.06 -12.73
N ILE A 375 10.26 14.28 -13.85
CA ILE A 375 8.95 13.69 -14.14
C ILE A 375 9.20 12.67 -15.25
N ASP A 376 9.48 11.43 -14.83
CA ASP A 376 9.92 10.35 -15.72
C ASP A 376 8.89 9.21 -15.77
N PHE A 377 8.36 8.95 -16.98
CA PHE A 377 7.51 7.80 -17.30
C PHE A 377 8.10 6.97 -18.47
N ILE A 378 9.44 6.98 -18.59
CA ILE A 378 10.21 6.20 -19.55
C ILE A 378 11.10 5.18 -18.83
N ASN A 379 11.87 5.61 -17.84
CA ASN A 379 12.86 4.74 -17.17
C ASN A 379 12.28 4.00 -15.95
N TRP A 380 11.28 4.58 -15.27
CA TRP A 380 10.56 3.98 -14.13
C TRP A 380 11.40 3.62 -12.88
N GLU A 381 12.71 3.85 -12.88
CA GLU A 381 13.65 3.38 -11.84
C GLU A 381 13.37 3.95 -10.45
N LYS A 382 12.96 5.23 -10.37
CA LYS A 382 12.78 5.95 -9.09
C LYS A 382 11.33 5.87 -8.55
N LYS A 383 10.45 5.06 -9.14
CA LYS A 383 9.04 4.98 -8.71
C LYS A 383 8.87 4.05 -7.50
N PRO A 384 8.04 4.40 -6.50
CA PRO A 384 7.80 3.59 -5.31
C PRO A 384 6.81 2.46 -5.63
N TRP A 385 7.28 1.43 -6.32
CA TRP A 385 6.49 0.28 -6.72
C TRP A 385 5.99 -0.54 -5.52
N LEU A 386 4.67 -0.63 -5.37
CA LEU A 386 3.98 -1.51 -4.43
C LEU A 386 3.92 -2.93 -5.00
N SER A 387 4.25 -3.92 -4.18
CA SER A 387 4.14 -5.34 -4.52
C SER A 387 3.57 -6.23 -3.38
N PRO A 388 2.48 -5.81 -2.70
CA PRO A 388 1.84 -6.62 -1.66
C PRO A 388 1.24 -7.90 -2.26
N THR A 389 1.60 -9.07 -1.75
CA THR A 389 1.19 -10.36 -2.35
C THR A 389 0.38 -11.24 -1.41
N SER A 390 0.05 -10.76 -0.21
CA SER A 390 -0.78 -11.46 0.76
C SER A 390 -2.17 -10.83 0.88
N ILE A 391 -3.18 -11.64 1.22
CA ILE A 391 -4.51 -11.14 1.59
C ILE A 391 -4.42 -10.25 2.83
N THR A 392 -3.50 -10.55 3.76
CA THR A 392 -3.31 -9.77 4.99
C THR A 392 -2.79 -8.35 4.75
N ASP A 393 -2.25 -8.07 3.56
CA ASP A 393 -1.75 -6.74 3.20
C ASP A 393 -2.88 -5.70 3.07
N CYS A 394 -4.15 -6.15 2.98
CA CYS A 394 -5.32 -5.26 3.00
C CYS A 394 -5.68 -4.74 4.41
N LYS A 395 -4.89 -5.07 5.45
CA LYS A 395 -5.02 -4.56 6.84
C LYS A 395 -6.44 -4.68 7.42
N GLY A 396 -7.07 -5.84 7.23
CA GLY A 396 -8.41 -6.13 7.74
C GLY A 396 -9.56 -5.75 6.79
N ARG A 397 -9.27 -5.16 5.63
CA ARG A 397 -10.26 -4.82 4.59
C ARG A 397 -10.53 -6.01 3.64
N THR A 398 -10.68 -7.20 4.22
CA THR A 398 -10.83 -8.45 3.46
C THR A 398 -12.07 -8.47 2.58
N GLU A 399 -13.16 -7.81 2.99
CA GLU A 399 -14.37 -7.66 2.17
C GLU A 399 -14.09 -6.85 0.89
N SER A 400 -13.41 -5.71 1.01
CA SER A 400 -12.98 -4.91 -0.15
C SER A 400 -12.02 -5.69 -1.04
N PHE A 401 -11.05 -6.40 -0.44
CA PHE A 401 -10.14 -7.28 -1.19
C PHE A 401 -10.92 -8.31 -2.01
N ASN A 402 -11.88 -9.00 -1.39
CA ASN A 402 -12.70 -10.02 -2.04
C ASN A 402 -13.57 -9.45 -3.16
N LEU A 403 -14.19 -8.30 -2.91
CA LEU A 403 -14.99 -7.60 -3.91
C LEU A 403 -14.13 -7.21 -5.12
N PHE A 404 -12.96 -6.61 -4.88
CA PHE A 404 -12.07 -6.16 -5.95
C PHE A 404 -11.45 -7.32 -6.72
N LEU A 405 -11.06 -8.41 -6.05
CA LEU A 405 -10.57 -9.62 -6.71
C LEU A 405 -11.63 -10.23 -7.63
N SER A 406 -12.91 -10.23 -7.22
CA SER A 406 -14.02 -10.70 -8.06
C SER A 406 -14.27 -9.82 -9.29
N ASN A 407 -13.91 -8.54 -9.22
CA ASN A 407 -14.03 -7.56 -10.31
C ASN A 407 -12.79 -7.47 -11.21
N VAL A 408 -11.75 -8.26 -10.95
CA VAL A 408 -10.63 -8.41 -11.88
C VAL A 408 -11.13 -9.11 -13.15
N CYS A 409 -11.10 -8.39 -14.26
CA CYS A 409 -11.51 -8.86 -15.57
C CYS A 409 -10.29 -9.09 -16.47
N PHE A 410 -10.28 -10.21 -17.18
CA PHE A 410 -9.25 -10.55 -18.16
C PHE A 410 -9.70 -10.18 -19.56
N SER A 411 -8.74 -10.06 -20.48
CA SER A 411 -9.01 -9.82 -21.91
C SER A 411 -10.03 -10.84 -22.45
N PRO A 412 -11.02 -10.41 -23.27
CA PRO A 412 -12.10 -11.27 -23.77
C PRO A 412 -11.63 -12.54 -24.50
N ILE A 413 -10.40 -12.56 -25.01
CA ILE A 413 -9.83 -13.74 -25.66
C ILE A 413 -9.69 -14.93 -24.69
N TYR A 414 -9.33 -14.69 -23.43
CA TYR A 414 -9.20 -15.75 -22.43
C TYR A 414 -10.54 -16.32 -22.00
N GLU A 415 -11.55 -15.45 -21.89
CA GLU A 415 -12.94 -15.88 -21.65
C GLU A 415 -13.45 -16.75 -22.79
N LYS A 416 -13.12 -16.38 -24.05
CA LYS A 416 -13.45 -17.19 -25.22
C LYS A 416 -12.81 -18.58 -25.14
N TYR A 417 -11.53 -18.69 -24.79
CA TYR A 417 -10.87 -19.99 -24.62
C TYR A 417 -11.52 -20.84 -23.52
N ALA A 418 -11.77 -20.24 -22.35
CA ALA A 418 -12.43 -20.94 -21.24
C ALA A 418 -13.83 -21.44 -21.63
N ASN A 419 -14.64 -20.58 -22.25
CA ASN A 419 -15.99 -20.93 -22.69
C ASN A 419 -15.99 -22.04 -23.74
N LEU A 420 -15.12 -21.97 -24.75
CA LEU A 420 -15.00 -22.98 -25.79
C LEU A 420 -14.56 -24.34 -25.23
N PHE A 421 -13.61 -24.34 -24.28
CA PHE A 421 -13.19 -25.56 -23.59
C PHE A 421 -14.38 -26.22 -22.89
N VAL A 422 -15.06 -25.49 -22.01
CA VAL A 422 -16.18 -26.03 -21.24
C VAL A 422 -17.32 -26.50 -22.15
N SER A 423 -17.71 -25.71 -23.16
CA SER A 423 -18.80 -26.10 -24.08
C SER A 423 -18.44 -27.30 -24.94
N SER A 424 -17.17 -27.48 -25.30
CA SER A 424 -16.72 -28.61 -26.12
C SER A 424 -16.75 -29.94 -25.36
N LYS A 425 -16.50 -29.89 -24.05
CA LYS A 425 -16.40 -31.05 -23.16
C LYS A 425 -17.73 -31.39 -22.47
N ASN A 426 -18.51 -30.39 -22.06
CA ASN A 426 -19.80 -30.60 -21.39
C ASN A 426 -20.99 -30.48 -22.37
N ARG A 427 -21.08 -31.37 -23.35
CA ARG A 427 -22.16 -31.33 -24.36
C ARG A 427 -23.52 -31.78 -23.84
N GLY A 428 -23.56 -32.55 -22.76
CA GLY A 428 -24.78 -33.09 -22.15
C GLY A 428 -25.41 -32.19 -21.09
N GLY A 429 -24.77 -31.08 -20.72
CA GLY A 429 -25.25 -30.23 -19.62
C GLY A 429 -25.09 -30.88 -18.24
N SER A 430 -24.13 -31.79 -18.07
CA SER A 430 -23.86 -32.43 -16.79
C SER A 430 -23.35 -31.43 -15.75
N LYS A 431 -23.44 -31.83 -14.47
CA LYS A 431 -22.87 -31.05 -13.36
C LYS A 431 -21.37 -30.92 -13.52
N ILE A 432 -20.83 -29.72 -13.32
CA ILE A 432 -19.40 -29.42 -13.44
C ILE A 432 -18.79 -29.33 -12.04
N ASN A 433 -17.86 -30.23 -11.76
CA ASN A 433 -16.97 -30.13 -10.61
C ASN A 433 -15.66 -29.48 -11.03
N VAL A 434 -15.00 -28.80 -10.10
CA VAL A 434 -13.67 -28.24 -10.31
C VAL A 434 -12.76 -28.72 -9.20
N ILE A 435 -11.61 -29.27 -9.56
CA ILE A 435 -10.63 -29.81 -8.62
C ILE A 435 -9.29 -29.15 -8.92
N HIS A 436 -8.79 -28.36 -7.98
CA HIS A 436 -7.45 -27.80 -8.06
C HIS A 436 -6.47 -28.72 -7.32
N LEU A 437 -5.61 -29.41 -8.07
CA LEU A 437 -4.59 -30.30 -7.51
C LEU A 437 -3.29 -29.53 -7.33
N ARG A 438 -2.69 -29.60 -6.15
CA ARG A 438 -1.40 -28.97 -5.85
C ARG A 438 -0.34 -30.03 -5.55
N LEU A 439 -0.05 -30.82 -6.59
CA LEU A 439 0.86 -31.98 -6.60
C LEU A 439 2.13 -31.73 -7.43
N GLU A 440 2.52 -30.47 -7.59
CA GLU A 440 3.70 -30.09 -8.36
C GLU A 440 4.99 -30.18 -7.52
N GLU A 441 6.13 -30.23 -8.20
CA GLU A 441 7.46 -30.41 -7.60
C GLU A 441 7.85 -29.26 -6.66
N ASP A 442 7.29 -28.06 -6.86
CA ASP A 442 7.51 -26.92 -5.98
C ASP A 442 6.60 -26.94 -4.73
N ALA A 443 5.42 -27.56 -4.85
CA ALA A 443 4.42 -27.63 -3.79
C ALA A 443 4.78 -28.62 -2.69
N ILE A 444 5.14 -29.85 -3.08
CA ILE A 444 5.33 -30.96 -2.14
C ILE A 444 6.42 -30.64 -1.11
N PRO A 445 7.63 -30.16 -1.49
CA PRO A 445 8.67 -29.81 -0.52
C PRO A 445 8.29 -28.64 0.39
N PHE A 446 7.54 -27.67 -0.13
CA PHE A 446 7.12 -26.49 0.64
C PHE A 446 6.18 -26.87 1.78
N TRP A 447 5.10 -27.60 1.47
CA TRP A 447 4.13 -27.98 2.49
C TRP A 447 4.54 -29.17 3.35
N SER A 448 5.37 -30.09 2.86
CA SER A 448 5.94 -31.15 3.71
C SER A 448 6.79 -30.55 4.84
N SER A 449 7.56 -29.50 4.54
CA SER A 449 8.32 -28.72 5.51
C SER A 449 7.42 -28.05 6.56
N ILE A 450 6.33 -27.41 6.13
CA ILE A 450 5.34 -26.79 7.04
C ILE A 450 4.74 -27.83 8.00
N ASN A 451 4.43 -29.03 7.49
CA ASN A 451 3.85 -30.11 8.28
C ASN A 451 4.88 -30.90 9.11
N GLY A 452 6.19 -30.65 8.92
CA GLY A 452 7.26 -31.38 9.61
C GLY A 452 7.35 -32.87 9.26
N ILE A 453 6.97 -33.27 8.04
CA ILE A 453 6.98 -34.66 7.56
C ILE A 453 7.78 -34.80 6.25
N SER A 454 8.06 -36.04 5.82
CA SER A 454 8.77 -36.28 4.56
C SER A 454 7.91 -35.91 3.35
N CYS A 455 8.55 -35.57 2.22
CA CYS A 455 7.84 -35.30 0.95
C CYS A 455 6.95 -36.47 0.52
N GLU A 456 7.43 -37.71 0.65
CA GLU A 456 6.67 -38.92 0.31
C GLU A 456 5.43 -39.08 1.21
N SER A 457 5.59 -38.91 2.53
CA SER A 457 4.46 -39.00 3.47
C SER A 457 3.45 -37.88 3.26
N TYR A 458 3.90 -36.67 2.94
CA TYR A 458 3.02 -35.56 2.59
C TYR A 458 2.27 -35.83 1.29
N GLU A 459 2.96 -36.28 0.24
CA GLU A 459 2.35 -36.62 -1.05
C GLU A 459 1.28 -37.71 -0.89
N ASP A 460 1.57 -38.76 -0.12
CA ASP A 460 0.60 -39.80 0.22
C ASP A 460 -0.64 -39.23 0.93
N ALA A 461 -0.43 -38.34 1.90
CA ALA A 461 -1.51 -37.73 2.67
C ALA A 461 -2.40 -36.84 1.80
N ILE A 462 -1.82 -35.96 0.97
CA ILE A 462 -2.60 -35.06 0.11
C ILE A 462 -3.33 -35.81 -1.01
N VAL A 463 -2.72 -36.83 -1.61
CA VAL A 463 -3.39 -37.73 -2.58
C VAL A 463 -4.59 -38.40 -1.93
N LYS A 464 -4.43 -38.90 -0.69
CA LYS A 464 -5.53 -39.51 0.07
C LYS A 464 -6.64 -38.51 0.38
N GLN A 465 -6.31 -37.27 0.75
CA GLN A 465 -7.30 -36.22 0.99
C GLN A 465 -8.14 -35.92 -0.26
N TYR A 466 -7.50 -35.81 -1.44
CA TYR A 466 -8.23 -35.64 -2.70
C TYR A 466 -9.15 -36.82 -2.99
N ILE A 467 -8.63 -38.05 -2.93
CA ILE A 467 -9.41 -39.27 -3.22
C ILE A 467 -10.63 -39.35 -2.29
N ASN A 468 -10.44 -39.18 -0.99
CA ASN A 468 -11.53 -39.22 -0.02
C ASN A 468 -12.58 -38.14 -0.30
N SER A 469 -12.14 -36.92 -0.63
CA SER A 469 -13.03 -35.80 -0.94
C SER A 469 -13.83 -36.05 -2.23
N ILE A 470 -13.20 -36.60 -3.26
CA ILE A 470 -13.86 -36.97 -4.53
C ILE A 470 -14.88 -38.08 -4.27
N GLN A 471 -14.49 -39.16 -3.59
CA GLN A 471 -15.37 -40.28 -3.27
C GLN A 471 -16.60 -39.86 -2.45
N ALA A 472 -16.41 -38.96 -1.49
CA ALA A 472 -17.48 -38.54 -0.58
C ALA A 472 -18.46 -37.54 -1.20
N HIS A 473 -18.07 -36.81 -2.25
CA HIS A 473 -18.80 -35.62 -2.68
C HIS A 473 -19.10 -35.54 -4.18
N ILE A 474 -18.45 -36.33 -5.02
CA ILE A 474 -18.63 -36.31 -6.47
C ILE A 474 -19.24 -37.63 -6.93
N ASP A 475 -20.31 -37.53 -7.72
CA ASP A 475 -20.97 -38.67 -8.37
C ASP A 475 -20.26 -39.00 -9.70
N PRO A 476 -19.73 -40.22 -9.88
CA PRO A 476 -19.03 -40.61 -11.10
C PRO A 476 -19.93 -40.75 -12.34
N HIS A 477 -21.27 -40.73 -12.21
CA HIS A 477 -22.19 -41.04 -13.30
C HIS A 477 -22.94 -39.85 -13.89
N ASP A 478 -23.02 -38.71 -13.19
CA ASP A 478 -23.79 -37.52 -13.61
C ASP A 478 -22.99 -36.21 -13.46
N SER A 479 -21.66 -36.30 -13.48
CA SER A 479 -20.83 -35.10 -13.38
C SER A 479 -19.53 -35.20 -14.15
N LEU A 480 -19.13 -34.06 -14.72
CA LEU A 480 -17.84 -33.84 -15.35
C LEU A 480 -16.93 -33.12 -14.37
N SER A 481 -15.76 -33.69 -14.09
CA SER A 481 -14.74 -33.01 -13.27
C SER A 481 -13.72 -32.30 -14.14
N VAL A 482 -13.49 -31.01 -13.91
CA VAL A 482 -12.37 -30.28 -14.51
C VAL A 482 -11.21 -30.27 -13.54
N ILE A 483 -10.09 -30.84 -13.95
CA ILE A 483 -8.85 -30.85 -13.16
C ILE A 483 -8.01 -29.64 -13.55
N LEU A 484 -7.72 -28.78 -12.57
CA LEU A 484 -6.81 -27.66 -12.68
C LEU A 484 -5.49 -28.06 -12.03
N SER A 485 -4.46 -28.27 -12.84
CA SER A 485 -3.12 -28.68 -12.43
C SER A 485 -2.16 -28.46 -13.60
N MET A 486 -0.90 -28.16 -13.31
CA MET A 486 0.18 -28.26 -14.30
C MET A 486 0.70 -29.71 -14.43
N ASN A 487 0.56 -30.51 -13.36
CA ASN A 487 0.87 -31.93 -13.38
C ASN A 487 -0.37 -32.74 -13.78
N THR A 488 -0.50 -33.04 -15.07
CA THR A 488 -1.69 -33.66 -15.68
C THR A 488 -1.79 -35.17 -15.42
N GLU A 489 -0.66 -35.85 -15.22
CA GLU A 489 -0.58 -37.29 -14.94
C GLU A 489 -0.08 -37.53 -13.52
N ASN A 490 -1.00 -37.89 -12.61
CA ASN A 490 -0.67 -38.07 -11.21
C ASN A 490 -1.52 -39.19 -10.58
N ARG A 491 -1.24 -39.51 -9.31
CA ARG A 491 -1.90 -40.60 -8.59
C ARG A 491 -3.40 -40.40 -8.42
N VAL A 492 -3.88 -39.15 -8.34
CA VAL A 492 -5.31 -38.84 -8.24
C VAL A 492 -6.00 -39.08 -9.59
N THR A 493 -5.44 -38.58 -10.70
CA THR A 493 -6.05 -38.78 -12.04
C THR A 493 -6.02 -40.24 -12.48
N LYS A 494 -4.96 -40.99 -12.11
CA LYS A 494 -4.89 -42.44 -12.28
C LYS A 494 -6.01 -43.15 -11.51
N TRP A 495 -6.17 -42.84 -10.22
CA TRP A 495 -7.23 -43.41 -9.39
C TRP A 495 -8.63 -43.07 -9.93
N MET A 496 -8.86 -41.83 -10.37
CA MET A 496 -10.13 -41.40 -10.98
C MET A 496 -10.46 -42.23 -12.23
N THR A 497 -9.46 -42.46 -13.09
CA THR A 497 -9.61 -43.31 -14.29
C THR A 497 -9.99 -44.74 -13.92
N GLU A 498 -9.28 -45.35 -12.96
CA GLU A 498 -9.52 -46.72 -12.49
C GLU A 498 -10.92 -46.87 -11.86
N ASN A 499 -11.46 -45.80 -11.27
CA ASN A 499 -12.77 -45.76 -10.63
C ASN A 499 -13.87 -45.12 -11.49
N LYS A 500 -13.63 -44.95 -12.79
CA LYS A 500 -14.61 -44.48 -13.80
C LYS A 500 -15.18 -43.08 -13.53
N TYR A 501 -14.41 -42.21 -12.89
CA TYR A 501 -14.76 -40.79 -12.81
C TYR A 501 -14.41 -40.10 -14.13
N GLU A 502 -15.39 -39.43 -14.75
CA GLU A 502 -15.14 -38.61 -15.93
C GLU A 502 -14.43 -37.30 -15.54
N PHE A 503 -13.29 -37.03 -16.17
CA PHE A 503 -12.58 -35.77 -16.00
C PHE A 503 -11.91 -35.26 -17.27
N VAL A 504 -11.70 -33.96 -17.31
CA VAL A 504 -11.01 -33.26 -18.40
C VAL A 504 -10.00 -32.26 -17.86
N GLN A 505 -8.98 -31.99 -18.66
CA GLN A 505 -7.94 -30.99 -18.41
C GLN A 505 -7.81 -30.09 -19.63
N MET A 506 -7.48 -28.83 -19.39
CA MET A 506 -7.14 -27.91 -20.47
C MET A 506 -5.78 -28.30 -21.06
N ASP A 507 -5.71 -28.33 -22.40
CA ASP A 507 -4.44 -28.50 -23.10
C ASP A 507 -3.58 -27.23 -22.91
N LYS A 508 -2.53 -27.35 -22.10
CA LYS A 508 -1.64 -26.25 -21.71
C LYS A 508 -0.74 -25.77 -22.85
N THR A 509 -0.72 -26.47 -23.99
CA THR A 509 0.05 -26.09 -25.18
C THR A 509 -0.70 -25.12 -26.09
N MET A 510 -2.01 -24.96 -25.88
CA MET A 510 -2.86 -24.08 -26.70
C MET A 510 -2.54 -22.59 -26.55
N ILE A 511 -1.95 -22.20 -25.42
CA ILE A 511 -1.56 -20.83 -25.12
C ILE A 511 -0.16 -20.87 -24.54
N THR A 512 0.73 -20.03 -25.04
CA THR A 512 2.09 -19.92 -24.52
C THR A 512 2.09 -19.14 -23.21
N GLY A 513 2.79 -19.68 -22.21
CA GLY A 513 3.04 -19.03 -20.92
C GLY A 513 2.24 -19.64 -19.76
N ARG A 514 2.93 -19.99 -18.68
CA ARG A 514 2.33 -20.64 -17.51
C ARG A 514 1.22 -19.81 -16.88
N GLU A 515 1.46 -18.52 -16.68
CA GLU A 515 0.50 -17.66 -15.97
C GLU A 515 -0.71 -17.34 -16.84
N VAL A 516 -0.51 -17.22 -18.15
CA VAL A 516 -1.61 -17.04 -19.09
C VAL A 516 -2.51 -18.29 -19.15
N ASN A 517 -1.94 -19.50 -19.08
CA ASN A 517 -2.73 -20.73 -18.92
C ASN A 517 -3.53 -20.74 -17.60
N ALA A 518 -2.90 -20.32 -16.49
CA ALA A 518 -3.56 -20.23 -15.20
C ALA A 518 -4.74 -19.23 -15.21
N ILE A 519 -4.70 -18.17 -16.03
CA ILE A 519 -5.84 -17.26 -16.22
C ILE A 519 -7.03 -18.03 -16.79
N VAL A 520 -6.79 -18.87 -17.80
CA VAL A 520 -7.86 -19.65 -18.43
C VAL A 520 -8.40 -20.69 -17.46
N ASP A 521 -7.55 -21.35 -16.68
CA ASP A 521 -7.99 -22.25 -15.61
C ASP A 521 -8.86 -21.55 -14.57
N LEU A 522 -8.48 -20.35 -14.14
CA LEU A 522 -9.26 -19.53 -13.22
C LEU A 522 -10.62 -19.17 -13.85
N LEU A 523 -10.68 -18.83 -15.13
CA LEU A 523 -11.92 -18.55 -15.83
C LEU A 523 -12.81 -19.79 -16.03
N ILE A 524 -12.22 -20.97 -16.28
CA ILE A 524 -12.94 -22.24 -16.32
C ILE A 524 -13.52 -22.56 -14.94
N SER A 525 -12.77 -22.29 -13.86
CA SER A 525 -13.23 -22.56 -12.49
C SER A 525 -14.56 -21.88 -12.15
N LYS A 526 -14.80 -20.68 -12.72
CA LYS A 526 -16.05 -19.90 -12.57
C LYS A 526 -17.27 -20.60 -13.17
N LYS A 527 -17.09 -21.67 -13.96
CA LYS A 527 -18.17 -22.50 -14.53
C LYS A 527 -18.56 -23.66 -13.64
N CYS A 528 -17.90 -23.86 -12.50
CA CYS A 528 -18.31 -24.84 -11.51
C CYS A 528 -19.74 -24.56 -11.05
N ASN A 529 -20.58 -25.60 -11.01
CA ASN A 529 -21.96 -25.50 -10.55
C ASN A 529 -22.37 -26.64 -9.60
N ASN A 530 -21.40 -27.44 -9.14
CA ASN A 530 -21.65 -28.58 -8.25
C ASN A 530 -20.68 -28.64 -7.07
N VAL A 531 -19.44 -29.11 -7.29
CA VAL A 531 -18.43 -29.25 -6.23
C VAL A 531 -17.10 -28.61 -6.64
N PHE A 532 -16.57 -27.76 -5.79
CA PHE A 532 -15.19 -27.28 -5.86
C PHE A 532 -14.34 -27.96 -4.78
N ILE A 533 -13.20 -28.54 -5.16
CA ILE A 533 -12.19 -29.06 -4.24
C ILE A 533 -10.90 -28.25 -4.44
N GLY A 534 -10.39 -27.64 -3.38
CA GLY A 534 -9.19 -26.79 -3.43
C GLY A 534 -8.37 -26.83 -2.15
N ASN A 535 -7.22 -26.17 -2.18
CA ASN A 535 -6.18 -26.23 -1.15
C ASN A 535 -6.08 -24.88 -0.46
N ILE A 536 -6.89 -24.68 0.57
CA ILE A 536 -6.96 -23.41 1.28
C ILE A 536 -7.60 -23.64 2.64
N ASN A 537 -7.08 -23.00 3.68
CA ASN A 537 -7.82 -22.84 4.91
C ASN A 537 -8.68 -21.57 4.81
N PRO A 538 -10.02 -21.69 4.87
CA PRO A 538 -10.92 -20.56 4.62
C PRO A 538 -10.95 -19.52 5.75
N TYR A 539 -10.36 -19.83 6.91
CA TYR A 539 -10.43 -18.98 8.11
C TYR A 539 -9.17 -18.18 8.38
N ASN A 540 -8.00 -18.66 7.96
CA ASN A 540 -6.72 -17.95 8.10
C ASN A 540 -6.09 -17.57 6.74
N TYR A 541 -6.71 -17.99 5.63
CA TYR A 541 -6.28 -17.72 4.25
C TYR A 541 -4.93 -18.32 3.87
N HIS A 542 -4.42 -19.28 4.64
CA HIS A 542 -3.22 -20.03 4.31
C HIS A 542 -3.51 -21.13 3.29
N GLY A 543 -2.52 -21.44 2.46
CA GLY A 543 -2.62 -22.43 1.39
C GLY A 543 -2.40 -21.81 0.01
N SER A 544 -3.09 -22.34 -1.00
CA SER A 544 -2.94 -21.89 -2.38
C SER A 544 -3.73 -20.61 -2.65
N THR A 545 -3.02 -19.54 -3.03
CA THR A 545 -3.64 -18.29 -3.49
C THR A 545 -4.51 -18.49 -4.74
N PHE A 546 -4.21 -19.50 -5.55
CA PHE A 546 -5.05 -19.91 -6.69
C PHE A 546 -6.37 -20.53 -6.22
N SER A 547 -6.34 -21.45 -5.25
CA SER A 547 -7.57 -21.98 -4.65
C SER A 547 -8.39 -20.89 -3.96
N TYR A 548 -7.76 -19.92 -3.31
CA TYR A 548 -8.48 -18.77 -2.74
C TYR A 548 -9.16 -17.93 -3.82
N ALA A 549 -8.49 -17.64 -4.95
CA ALA A 549 -9.10 -16.88 -6.05
C ALA A 549 -10.34 -17.60 -6.62
N ILE A 550 -10.29 -18.92 -6.75
CA ILE A 550 -11.45 -19.73 -7.14
C ILE A 550 -12.54 -19.68 -6.06
N LEU A 551 -12.17 -19.92 -4.80
CA LEU A 551 -13.09 -19.89 -3.66
C LEU A 551 -13.84 -18.55 -3.60
N ASN A 552 -13.11 -17.43 -3.78
CA ASN A 552 -13.69 -16.10 -3.78
C ASN A 552 -14.63 -15.88 -4.97
N ALA A 553 -14.26 -16.34 -6.17
CA ALA A 553 -15.14 -16.25 -7.35
C ALA A 553 -16.42 -17.08 -7.20
N LEU A 554 -16.40 -18.14 -6.39
CA LEU A 554 -17.54 -19.01 -6.11
C LEU A 554 -18.26 -18.67 -4.80
N ARG A 555 -17.83 -17.64 -4.07
CA ARG A 555 -18.28 -17.31 -2.70
C ARG A 555 -19.80 -17.26 -2.59
N TYR A 556 -20.44 -16.51 -3.48
CA TYR A 556 -21.90 -16.28 -3.50
C TYR A 556 -22.67 -17.24 -4.43
N THR A 557 -22.12 -18.44 -4.67
CA THR A 557 -22.77 -19.49 -5.47
C THR A 557 -23.17 -20.66 -4.59
N SER A 558 -24.15 -21.46 -5.03
CA SER A 558 -24.58 -22.70 -4.37
C SER A 558 -23.59 -23.87 -4.50
N VAL A 559 -22.42 -23.66 -5.11
CA VAL A 559 -21.37 -24.66 -5.23
C VAL A 559 -20.91 -25.10 -3.85
N LYS A 560 -20.89 -26.41 -3.61
CA LYS A 560 -20.29 -27.01 -2.41
C LYS A 560 -18.78 -26.85 -2.49
N LYS A 561 -18.16 -26.23 -1.48
CA LYS A 561 -16.70 -25.99 -1.46
C LYS A 561 -16.06 -26.92 -0.43
N ILE A 562 -15.08 -27.69 -0.88
CA ILE A 562 -14.27 -28.61 -0.06
C ILE A 562 -12.85 -28.04 -0.05
N CYS A 563 -12.39 -27.65 1.12
CA CYS A 563 -11.11 -26.95 1.27
C CYS A 563 -10.16 -27.80 2.11
N ILE A 564 -9.12 -28.33 1.47
CA ILE A 564 -8.05 -29.11 2.11
C ILE A 564 -7.05 -28.12 2.71
N ASP A 565 -6.72 -28.32 3.99
CA ASP A 565 -5.71 -27.55 4.68
C ASP A 565 -4.32 -28.14 4.36
N ASN A 566 -3.53 -27.42 3.57
CA ASN A 566 -2.19 -27.89 3.24
C ASN A 566 -1.19 -27.63 4.38
N ASP A 567 -1.50 -26.73 5.32
CA ASP A 567 -0.62 -26.43 6.45
C ASP A 567 -0.82 -27.43 7.60
N ASP A 568 -1.98 -28.10 7.63
CA ASP A 568 -2.28 -29.24 8.50
C ASP A 568 -2.94 -30.37 7.67
N ILE A 569 -2.11 -31.16 6.98
CA ILE A 569 -2.58 -32.11 5.96
C ILE A 569 -3.45 -33.25 6.51
N TYR A 570 -3.39 -33.50 7.82
CA TYR A 570 -4.19 -34.52 8.48
C TYR A 570 -5.52 -33.98 9.03
N HIS A 571 -5.70 -32.66 9.05
CA HIS A 571 -6.99 -32.06 9.35
C HIS A 571 -8.03 -32.49 8.31
N PRO A 572 -9.26 -32.86 8.73
CA PRO A 572 -10.33 -33.14 7.77
C PRO A 572 -10.62 -31.92 6.87
N PRO A 573 -10.97 -32.11 5.59
CA PRO A 573 -11.30 -30.98 4.71
C PRO A 573 -12.45 -30.15 5.27
N TYR A 574 -12.35 -28.83 5.18
CA TYR A 574 -13.45 -27.93 5.51
C TYR A 574 -14.54 -28.04 4.45
N ILE A 575 -15.79 -28.24 4.88
CA ILE A 575 -16.95 -28.38 3.98
C ILE A 575 -17.86 -27.16 4.16
N LEU A 576 -17.92 -26.31 3.14
CA LEU A 576 -18.66 -25.06 3.17
C LEU A 576 -19.90 -25.23 2.28
N LYS A 577 -21.08 -25.17 2.91
CA LYS A 577 -22.37 -25.47 2.27
C LYS A 577 -23.15 -24.23 1.83
N GLU A 578 -22.91 -23.05 2.42
CA GLU A 578 -23.45 -21.73 2.08
C GLU A 578 -22.56 -20.64 2.72
N GLU A 579 -22.80 -19.35 2.41
CA GLU A 579 -21.95 -18.13 2.61
C GLU A 579 -20.81 -18.19 3.68
N ILE A 580 -19.61 -17.73 3.29
CA ILE A 580 -18.47 -17.39 4.18
C ILE A 580 -18.34 -15.89 4.27
#